data_AF-A0A946BN55-F1
#
_entry.id   AF-A0A946BN55-F1
#
_cell.length_a   1.000
_cell.length_b   1.000
_cell.length_c   1.000
_cell.angle_alpha   90.00
_cell.angle_beta   90.00
_cell.angle_gamma   90.00
#
_symmetry.space_group_name_H-M   'P 1'
#
loop_
_entity.id
_entity.type
_entity.pdbx_description
1 polymer ?
#
loop_
_entity_poly.entity_id
_entity_poly.type
_entity_poly.pdbx_seq_one_letter_code
_entity_poly.pdbx_strand_id
1 'polypeptide(L)'
;MEVVVSQFRSICQNRSLIFGLGILFLLALTPYWSQIFGGSYVVSLVMKAMIFAIASLSLNLLIGYGGLVSFGHAAFLGLGSYVTGILITEGITDAIVILPMVLAVSGLFALITGAISLRTSGVYFIMI
;
A
#
# COMPACT_ATOMS: atom_id res chain seq x y z
N MET A 1 -14.88 3.61 18.12
CA MET A 1 -14.66 2.21 18.54
C MET A 1 -15.84 1.30 18.21
N GLU A 2 -17.10 1.72 18.39
CA GLU A 2 -18.27 0.86 18.11
C GLU A 2 -18.45 0.46 16.63
N VAL A 3 -18.09 1.33 15.68
CA VAL A 3 -18.24 1.06 14.24
C VAL A 3 -17.28 -0.02 13.73
N VAL A 4 -16.07 -0.11 14.29
CA VAL A 4 -15.06 -1.11 13.90
C VAL A 4 -15.37 -2.46 14.53
N VAL A 5 -15.85 -2.48 15.77
CA VAL A 5 -16.27 -3.71 16.46
C VAL A 5 -17.52 -4.31 15.80
N SER A 6 -18.47 -3.49 15.31
CA SER A 6 -19.63 -3.98 14.55
C SER A 6 -19.25 -4.51 13.16
N GLN A 7 -18.29 -3.86 12.47
CA GLN A 7 -17.69 -4.35 11.22
C GLN A 7 -16.95 -5.68 11.40
N PHE A 8 -16.10 -5.81 12.43
CA PHE A 8 -15.39 -7.07 12.73
C PHE A 8 -16.34 -8.20 13.13
N ARG A 9 -17.41 -7.89 13.87
CA ARG A 9 -18.48 -8.87 14.17
C ARG A 9 -19.23 -9.31 12.91
N SER A 10 -19.39 -8.42 11.93
CA SER A 10 -19.97 -8.73 10.60
C SER A 10 -19.01 -9.53 9.70
N ILE A 11 -17.69 -9.38 9.86
CA ILE A 11 -16.66 -10.22 9.21
C ILE A 11 -16.66 -11.63 9.82
N CYS A 12 -16.76 -11.77 11.15
CA CYS A 12 -16.90 -13.08 11.79
C CYS A 12 -18.24 -13.79 11.52
N GLN A 13 -19.20 -13.12 10.86
CA GLN A 13 -20.41 -13.76 10.39
C GLN A 13 -20.12 -14.53 9.10
N ASN A 14 -19.80 -15.81 9.25
CA ASN A 14 -19.36 -16.84 8.27
C ASN A 14 -19.71 -16.61 6.77
N ARG A 15 -20.87 -16.04 6.45
CA ARG A 15 -21.28 -15.72 5.06
C ARG A 15 -20.39 -14.67 4.37
N SER A 16 -19.92 -13.64 5.08
CA SER A 16 -19.10 -12.56 4.48
C SER A 16 -17.65 -12.99 4.22
N LEU A 17 -17.09 -13.87 5.06
CA LEU A 17 -15.77 -14.48 4.84
C LEU A 17 -15.74 -15.44 3.66
N ILE A 18 -16.80 -16.25 3.47
CA ILE A 18 -16.91 -17.13 2.30
C ILE A 18 -17.04 -16.29 1.02
N PHE A 19 -17.80 -15.19 1.06
CA PHE A 19 -17.86 -14.23 -0.06
C PHE A 19 -16.51 -13.55 -0.32
N GLY A 20 -15.79 -13.15 0.72
CA GLY A 20 -14.45 -12.56 0.62
C GLY A 20 -13.42 -13.52 0.02
N LEU A 21 -13.39 -14.76 0.51
CA LEU A 21 -12.55 -15.83 -0.04
C LEU A 21 -12.94 -16.18 -1.48
N GLY A 22 -14.24 -16.19 -1.80
CA GLY A 22 -14.74 -16.42 -3.16
C GLY A 22 -14.31 -15.32 -4.13
N ILE A 23 -14.40 -14.05 -3.72
CA ILE A 23 -13.92 -12.90 -4.50
C ILE A 23 -12.40 -12.94 -4.66
N LEU A 24 -11.66 -13.33 -3.62
CA LEU A 24 -10.20 -13.42 -3.66
C LEU A 24 -9.74 -14.56 -4.57
N PHE A 25 -10.44 -15.69 -4.56
CA PHE A 25 -10.22 -16.81 -5.48
C PHE A 25 -10.55 -16.43 -6.93
N LEU A 26 -11.64 -15.69 -7.15
CA LEU A 26 -12.00 -15.17 -8.48
C LEU A 26 -10.97 -14.16 -9.00
N LEU A 27 -10.45 -13.27 -8.15
CA LEU A 27 -9.37 -12.35 -8.52
C LEU A 27 -8.04 -13.10 -8.78
N ALA A 28 -7.73 -14.14 -8.01
CA ALA A 28 -6.54 -14.98 -8.24
C ALA A 28 -6.61 -15.78 -9.55
N LEU A 29 -7.82 -16.11 -10.02
CA LEU A 29 -8.04 -16.75 -11.33
C LEU A 29 -7.99 -15.75 -12.50
N THR A 30 -8.01 -14.44 -12.23
CA THR A 30 -7.97 -13.39 -13.27
C THR A 30 -6.75 -13.50 -14.22
N PRO A 31 -5.50 -13.77 -13.76
CA PRO A 31 -4.38 -14.01 -14.68
C PRO A 31 -4.57 -15.24 -15.57
N TYR A 32 -5.31 -16.25 -15.13
CA TYR A 32 -5.60 -17.45 -15.92
C TYR A 32 -6.61 -17.15 -17.04
N TRP A 33 -7.64 -16.35 -16.75
CA TRP A 33 -8.60 -15.86 -17.75
C TRP A 33 -7.98 -14.86 -18.73
N SER A 34 -6.94 -14.12 -18.31
CA SER A 34 -6.23 -13.16 -19.16
C SER A 34 -5.51 -13.81 -20.34
N GLN A 35 -5.09 -15.09 -20.25
CA GLN A 35 -4.43 -15.77 -21.37
C GLN A 35 -5.39 -16.07 -22.53
N ILE A 36 -6.70 -16.12 -22.26
CA ILE A 36 -7.73 -16.46 -23.24
C ILE A 36 -8.32 -15.21 -23.93
N PHE A 37 -8.38 -14.07 -23.23
CA PHE A 37 -9.02 -12.84 -23.74
C PHE A 37 -8.06 -11.70 -24.14
N GLY A 38 -6.73 -11.93 -24.11
CA GLY A 38 -5.75 -11.09 -24.80
C GLY A 38 -5.58 -9.66 -24.28
N GLY A 39 -5.80 -9.38 -23.00
CA GLY A 39 -5.77 -8.01 -22.46
C GLY A 39 -4.86 -7.81 -21.26
N SER A 40 -3.58 -7.51 -21.47
CA SER A 40 -2.66 -7.07 -20.39
C SER A 40 -3.16 -5.83 -19.63
N TYR A 41 -4.09 -5.09 -20.22
CA TYR A 41 -4.80 -3.97 -19.61
C TYR A 41 -5.67 -4.39 -18.42
N VAL A 42 -6.44 -5.48 -18.54
CA VAL A 42 -7.33 -5.95 -17.47
C VAL A 42 -6.51 -6.37 -16.26
N VAL A 43 -5.39 -7.05 -16.47
CA VAL A 43 -4.46 -7.46 -15.40
C VAL A 43 -3.87 -6.24 -14.70
N SER A 44 -3.41 -5.24 -15.45
CA SER A 44 -2.85 -4.01 -14.89
C SER A 44 -3.88 -3.21 -14.09
N LEU A 45 -5.12 -3.14 -14.58
CA LEU A 45 -6.23 -2.46 -13.91
C LEU A 45 -6.58 -3.15 -12.58
N VAL A 46 -6.70 -4.48 -12.60
CA VAL A 46 -6.99 -5.28 -11.40
C VAL A 46 -5.85 -5.17 -10.40
N MET A 47 -4.58 -5.21 -10.83
CA MET A 47 -3.44 -5.00 -9.92
C MET A 47 -3.49 -3.64 -9.23
N LYS A 48 -3.71 -2.55 -9.99
CA LYS A 48 -3.85 -1.20 -9.41
C LYS A 48 -5.01 -1.12 -8.43
N ALA A 49 -6.16 -1.71 -8.78
CA ALA A 49 -7.32 -1.77 -7.89
C ALA A 49 -7.01 -2.51 -6.59
N MET A 50 -6.30 -3.65 -6.65
CA MET A 50 -5.87 -4.39 -5.47
C MET A 50 -4.90 -3.59 -4.59
N ILE A 51 -3.91 -2.91 -5.21
CA ILE A 51 -2.97 -2.05 -4.47
C ILE A 51 -3.72 -0.95 -3.71
N PHE A 52 -4.66 -0.26 -4.36
CA PHE A 52 -5.48 0.76 -3.69
C PHE A 52 -6.43 0.19 -2.63
N ALA A 53 -6.97 -1.01 -2.84
CA ALA A 53 -7.81 -1.69 -1.85
C ALA A 53 -7.02 -2.02 -0.57
N ILE A 54 -5.80 -2.56 -0.71
CA ILE A 54 -4.92 -2.87 0.42
C ILE A 54 -4.49 -1.57 1.12
N ALA A 55 -4.15 -0.53 0.36
CA ALA A 55 -3.80 0.78 0.92
C ALA A 55 -4.94 1.39 1.75
N SER A 56 -6.18 1.33 1.22
CA SER A 56 -7.38 1.77 1.92
C SER A 56 -7.65 0.96 3.19
N LEU A 57 -7.50 -0.37 3.13
CA LEU A 57 -7.68 -1.24 4.28
C LEU A 57 -6.65 -0.96 5.38
N SER A 58 -5.38 -0.77 5.02
CA SER A 58 -4.32 -0.40 5.97
C SER A 58 -4.63 0.92 6.68
N LEU A 59 -5.11 1.92 5.94
CA LEU A 59 -5.51 3.20 6.51
C LEU A 59 -6.72 3.06 7.44
N ASN A 60 -7.73 2.29 7.03
CA ASN A 60 -8.91 1.99 7.84
C ASN A 60 -8.54 1.31 9.17
N LEU A 61 -7.54 0.42 9.17
CA LEU A 61 -7.01 -0.20 10.39
C LEU A 61 -6.29 0.81 11.29
N LEU A 62 -5.45 1.69 10.73
CA LEU A 62 -4.78 2.75 11.49
C LEU A 62 -5.79 3.71 12.15
N ILE A 63 -6.81 4.14 11.41
CA ILE A 63 -7.86 5.02 11.93
C ILE A 63 -8.67 4.28 13.00
N GLY A 64 -9.02 3.02 12.74
CA GLY A 64 -9.89 2.23 13.60
C GLY A 64 -9.25 1.81 14.93
N TYR A 65 -7.97 1.46 14.93
CA TYR A 65 -7.24 0.96 16.10
C TYR A 65 -6.19 1.93 16.66
N GLY A 66 -5.55 2.72 15.80
CA GLY A 66 -4.48 3.64 16.18
C GLY A 66 -4.95 5.06 16.50
N GLY A 67 -6.16 5.46 16.10
CA GLY A 67 -6.68 6.82 16.33
C GLY A 67 -5.89 7.93 15.64
N LEU A 68 -4.92 7.57 14.82
CA LEU A 68 -4.01 8.45 14.10
C LEU A 68 -4.09 8.09 12.61
N VAL A 69 -4.27 9.11 11.77
CA VAL A 69 -4.24 8.96 10.31
C VAL A 69 -2.84 9.40 9.87
N SER A 70 -2.07 8.56 9.16
CA SER A 70 -0.74 8.95 8.66
C SER A 70 -0.51 8.37 7.27
N PHE A 71 -0.18 9.24 6.31
CA PHE A 71 0.18 8.85 4.94
C PHE A 71 1.69 8.65 4.74
N GLY A 72 2.50 8.74 5.79
CA GLY A 72 3.96 8.68 5.68
C GLY A 72 4.47 7.42 4.98
N HIS A 73 3.80 6.27 5.17
CA HIS A 73 4.16 5.02 4.46
C HIS A 73 4.01 5.13 2.94
N ALA A 74 3.00 5.86 2.45
CA ALA A 74 2.81 6.08 1.01
C ALA A 74 3.93 6.96 0.43
N ALA A 75 4.40 7.95 1.19
CA ALA A 75 5.53 8.79 0.79
C ALA A 75 6.81 7.97 0.58
N PHE A 76 7.13 7.03 1.49
CA PHE A 76 8.31 6.16 1.33
C PHE A 76 8.19 5.18 0.15
N LEU A 77 7.00 4.61 -0.09
CA LEU A 77 6.78 3.74 -1.24
C LEU A 77 6.93 4.51 -2.56
N GLY A 78 6.41 5.74 -2.63
CA GLY A 78 6.56 6.62 -3.79
C GLY A 78 8.02 7.02 -4.02
N LEU A 79 8.71 7.46 -2.98
CA LEU A 79 10.08 7.92 -3.08
C LEU A 79 11.05 6.77 -3.45
N GLY A 80 10.90 5.60 -2.84
CA GLY A 80 11.72 4.43 -3.16
C GLY A 80 11.51 3.92 -4.59
N SER A 81 10.26 3.87 -5.06
CA SER A 81 9.95 3.48 -6.45
C SER A 81 10.42 4.52 -7.47
N TYR A 82 10.35 5.81 -7.13
CA TYR A 82 10.86 6.89 -7.98
C TYR A 82 12.39 6.82 -8.14
N VAL A 83 13.13 6.65 -7.04
CA VAL A 83 14.59 6.49 -7.06
C VAL A 83 14.98 5.22 -7.83
N THR A 84 14.25 4.12 -7.62
CA THR A 84 14.49 2.88 -8.39
C THR A 84 14.24 3.09 -9.88
N GLY A 85 13.14 3.76 -10.25
CA GLY A 85 12.76 4.01 -11.64
C GLY A 85 13.77 4.89 -12.38
N ILE A 86 14.30 5.94 -11.74
CA ILE A 86 15.30 6.80 -12.37
C ILE A 86 16.63 6.07 -12.56
N LEU A 87 17.09 5.29 -11.57
CA LEU A 87 18.32 4.51 -11.69
C LEU A 87 18.26 3.49 -12.83
N ILE A 88 17.12 2.80 -12.97
CA ILE A 88 16.88 1.87 -14.08
C ILE A 88 16.89 2.60 -15.42
N THR A 89 16.33 3.82 -15.48
CA THR A 89 16.30 4.64 -16.71
C THR A 89 17.70 5.11 -17.12
N GLU A 90 18.56 5.41 -16.15
CA GLU A 90 19.97 5.76 -16.33
C GLU A 90 20.88 4.54 -16.64
N GLY A 91 20.29 3.35 -16.78
CA GLY A 91 21.01 2.13 -17.15
C GLY A 91 21.64 1.35 -15.99
N ILE A 92 21.42 1.77 -14.74
CA ILE A 92 21.86 1.05 -13.56
C ILE A 92 20.78 0.02 -13.20
N THR A 93 21.00 -1.24 -13.57
CA THR A 93 20.07 -2.35 -13.29
C THR A 93 20.56 -3.28 -12.18
N ASP A 94 21.78 -3.06 -11.67
CA ASP A 94 22.36 -3.83 -10.58
C ASP A 94 21.62 -3.59 -9.27
N ALA A 95 20.86 -4.60 -8.84
CA ALA A 95 20.12 -4.56 -7.57
C ALA A 95 21.02 -4.24 -6.37
N ILE A 96 22.29 -4.66 -6.42
CA ILE A 96 23.30 -4.37 -5.39
C ILE A 96 23.61 -2.88 -5.25
N VAL A 97 23.50 -2.11 -6.32
CA VAL A 97 23.75 -0.66 -6.32
C VAL A 97 22.46 0.10 -6.00
N ILE A 98 21.33 -0.37 -6.55
CA ILE A 98 20.02 0.26 -6.35
C ILE A 98 19.59 0.19 -4.88
N LEU A 99 19.75 -0.97 -4.22
CA LEU A 99 19.33 -1.17 -2.82
C LEU A 99 19.93 -0.15 -1.84
N PRO A 100 21.27 0.00 -1.73
CA PRO A 100 21.86 0.96 -0.80
C PRO A 100 21.56 2.40 -1.20
N MET A 101 21.45 2.71 -2.49
CA MET A 101 21.09 4.06 -2.96
C MET A 101 19.66 4.42 -2.53
N VAL A 102 18.69 3.53 -2.76
CA VAL A 102 17.30 3.72 -2.36
C VAL A 102 17.19 3.83 -0.83
N LEU A 103 17.90 2.98 -0.08
CA LEU A 103 17.96 3.06 1.38
C LEU A 103 18.56 4.37 1.88
N ALA A 104 19.62 4.86 1.23
CA ALA A 104 20.25 6.12 1.59
C ALA A 104 19.29 7.31 1.37
N VAL A 105 18.64 7.40 0.21
CA VAL A 105 17.73 8.52 -0.09
C VAL A 105 16.46 8.44 0.77
N SER A 106 15.84 7.26 0.89
CA SER A 106 14.65 7.09 1.73
C SER A 106 14.96 7.27 3.21
N GLY A 107 16.13 6.85 3.69
CA GLY A 107 16.60 7.08 5.05
C GLY A 107 16.86 8.54 5.36
N LEU A 108 17.43 9.29 4.41
CA LEU A 108 17.61 10.74 4.55
C LEU A 108 16.26 11.46 4.66
N PHE A 109 15.29 11.07 3.83
CA PHE A 109 13.93 11.58 3.89
C PHE A 109 13.25 11.20 5.21
N ALA A 110 13.43 9.97 5.69
CA ALA A 110 12.91 9.50 6.98
C ALA A 110 13.48 10.28 8.16
N LEU A 111 14.75 10.66 8.11
CA LEU A 111 15.40 11.50 9.12
C LEU A 111 14.75 12.89 9.21
N ILE A 112 14.53 13.53 8.05
CA ILE A 112 13.90 14.86 7.99
C ILE A 112 12.46 14.79 8.49
N THR A 113 11.66 13.87 7.93
CA THR A 113 10.24 13.72 8.28
C THR A 113 10.07 13.23 9.72
N GLY A 114 10.93 12.35 10.21
CA GLY A 114 10.94 11.89 11.59
C GLY A 114 11.28 13.00 12.59
N ALA A 115 12.24 13.87 12.27
CA ALA A 115 12.56 15.02 13.10
C ALA A 115 11.40 16.03 13.20
N ILE A 116 10.65 16.22 12.11
CA ILE A 116 9.45 17.07 12.08
C ILE A 116 8.30 16.42 12.86
N SER A 117 8.11 15.11 12.69
CA SER A 117 7.08 14.32 13.37
C SER A 117 7.16 14.43 14.90
N LEU A 118 8.37 14.48 15.47
CA LEU A 118 8.58 14.69 16.91
C LEU A 118 8.09 16.05 17.43
N ARG A 119 7.90 17.05 16.56
CA ARG A 119 7.46 18.41 16.95
C ARG A 119 5.97 18.66 16.70
N THR A 120 5.28 17.79 15.97
CA THR A 120 3.86 17.99 15.62
C THR A 120 2.97 16.98 16.35
N SER A 121 1.94 17.46 17.05
CA SER A 121 0.91 16.61 17.69
C SER A 121 -0.47 16.92 17.12
N GLY A 122 -1.28 15.87 16.92
CA GLY A 122 -2.67 15.98 16.46
C GLY A 122 -2.83 15.85 14.94
N VAL A 123 -3.75 16.62 14.35
CA VAL A 123 -4.20 16.52 12.94
C VAL A 123 -3.10 16.83 11.92
N TYR A 124 -2.06 17.57 12.31
CA TYR A 124 -0.92 17.85 11.42
C TYR A 124 -0.09 16.60 11.09
N PHE A 125 -0.16 15.55 11.91
CA PHE A 125 0.52 14.27 11.65
C PHE A 125 -0.04 13.54 10.41
N ILE A 126 -1.24 13.92 9.98
CA ILE A 126 -1.93 13.36 8.80
C ILE A 126 -1.44 14.02 7.51
N MET A 127 -0.97 15.27 7.58
CA MET A 127 -0.60 16.09 6.42
C MET A 127 0.88 15.94 6.02
N ILE A 128 1.66 15.20 6.81
CA ILE A 128 3.11 14.98 6.64
C ILE A 128 3.35 13.58 6.05
#